data_AF-A0A1B8Y2I0-F1
#
_entry.id   AF-A0A1B8Y2I0-F1
#
_cell.length_a   1.000
_cell.length_b   1.000
_cell.length_c   1.000
_cell.angle_alpha   90.00
_cell.angle_beta   90.00
_cell.angle_gamma   90.00
#
_symmetry.space_group_name_H-M   'P 1'
#
loop_
_entity.id
_entity.type
_entity.pdbx_description
1 polymer ?
#
loop_
_entity_poly.entity_id
_entity_poly.type
_entity_poly.pdbx_seq_one_letter_code
_entity_poly.pdbx_strand_id
1 'polypeptide(L)'
;MFGDLFEEDEDFSILPSSPNTNGKKSHPRDSKTPEPQGDTRLSGLRNQGGTCYLNSLLRTLFFTPEFREALFALGPKELGSLEEKDTPESQVRIIPLQLQRLFAQLLLLDQQALSTTDLTESFGWNSSECSLEGTSGHDLIKRLYHGTIVNCIQCKECGYISERQEDFLDLTVAVKGVGSLANSLCSMYLEEEHFDGDNWYRCGSCAKFNFDFVVKCERYKETSRYTFPTRLIIRPFCEQHNLEDSVYAYELFSVIIHKGGCYGGHSHAYIQDVDELGHWGLK
;
A
#
# COMPACT_ATOMS: atom_id res chain seq x y z
N MET A 1 -1.22 3.70 6.17
CA MET A 1 -1.86 3.13 4.97
C MET A 1 -2.34 4.18 3.96
N PHE A 2 -2.91 5.32 4.38
CA PHE A 2 -3.33 6.39 3.45
C PHE A 2 -2.51 7.70 3.55
N GLY A 3 -1.77 7.92 4.65
CA GLY A 3 -1.08 9.20 4.95
C GLY A 3 0.10 9.53 4.03
N ASP A 4 1.02 8.59 3.80
CA ASP A 4 2.24 8.86 3.00
C ASP A 4 2.07 8.65 1.49
N LEU A 5 0.84 8.41 1.02
CA LEU A 5 0.66 7.97 -0.35
C LEU A 5 0.75 9.12 -1.37
N PHE A 6 0.75 10.37 -0.91
CA PHE A 6 0.79 11.59 -1.73
C PHE A 6 1.41 12.79 -0.98
N GLU A 7 2.68 12.69 -0.62
CA GLU A 7 3.45 13.93 -0.45
C GLU A 7 3.67 14.54 -1.84
N GLU A 8 2.96 15.63 -2.14
CA GLU A 8 3.24 16.46 -3.31
C GLU A 8 4.49 17.29 -2.99
N ASP A 9 5.64 16.91 -3.56
CA ASP A 9 6.85 17.75 -3.50
C ASP A 9 6.55 19.09 -4.20
N GLU A 10 6.39 20.13 -3.39
CA GLU A 10 6.29 21.52 -3.82
C GLU A 10 7.61 21.98 -4.47
N ASP A 11 7.75 21.77 -5.78
CA ASP A 11 8.74 22.52 -6.56
C ASP A 11 8.31 22.65 -8.04
N PHE A 12 7.16 23.29 -8.25
CA PHE A 12 6.78 23.84 -9.56
C PHE A 12 7.27 25.27 -9.70
N SER A 13 8.58 25.46 -9.89
CA SER A 13 9.11 26.73 -10.36
C SER A 13 8.80 26.93 -11.85
N ILE A 14 7.85 27.83 -12.11
CA ILE A 14 7.40 28.31 -13.41
C ILE A 14 8.59 28.84 -14.23
N LEU A 15 8.82 28.28 -15.41
CA LEU A 15 9.66 28.91 -16.45
C LEU A 15 8.77 29.38 -17.62
N PRO A 16 9.01 30.59 -18.16
CA PRO A 16 8.07 31.23 -19.07
C PRO A 16 8.14 30.66 -20.49
N SER A 17 6.96 30.51 -21.08
CA SER A 17 6.70 30.09 -22.45
C SER A 17 7.36 30.99 -23.49
N SER A 18 8.03 30.40 -24.48
CA SER A 18 8.24 31.00 -25.80
C SER A 18 7.49 30.22 -26.87
N PRO A 19 6.90 30.90 -27.88
CA PRO A 19 5.96 30.31 -28.81
C PRO A 19 6.71 29.60 -29.94
N ASN A 20 6.36 28.36 -30.24
CA ASN A 20 6.72 27.80 -31.53
C ASN A 20 5.55 27.01 -32.13
N THR A 21 5.04 27.57 -33.21
CA THR A 21 4.19 26.96 -34.22
C THR A 21 4.87 25.73 -34.80
N ASN A 22 4.18 24.59 -34.86
CA ASN A 22 4.15 23.70 -36.02
C ASN A 22 3.24 22.50 -35.76
N GLY A 23 2.20 22.35 -36.58
CA GLY A 23 1.35 21.18 -36.58
C GLY A 23 2.05 19.93 -37.13
N LYS A 24 1.64 18.75 -36.65
CA LYS A 24 1.50 17.53 -37.46
C LYS A 24 0.85 16.38 -36.68
N LYS A 25 -0.26 15.91 -37.26
CA LYS A 25 -0.73 14.52 -37.42
C LYS A 25 -1.06 13.70 -36.17
N SER A 26 -2.36 13.54 -35.95
CA SER A 26 -2.95 12.53 -35.07
C SER A 26 -2.75 11.12 -35.65
N HIS A 27 -2.09 10.25 -34.88
CA HIS A 27 -2.19 8.80 -35.07
C HIS A 27 -3.44 8.29 -34.33
N PRO A 28 -4.27 7.40 -34.93
CA PRO A 28 -5.39 6.81 -34.22
C PRO A 28 -4.86 5.90 -33.10
N ARG A 29 -5.33 6.10 -31.87
CA ARG A 29 -5.13 5.14 -30.79
C ARG A 29 -5.97 3.91 -31.12
N ASP A 30 -5.33 2.77 -31.34
CA ASP A 30 -5.98 1.47 -31.33
C ASP A 30 -6.57 1.24 -29.93
N SER A 31 -7.83 1.65 -29.74
CA SER A 31 -8.64 1.26 -28.60
C SER A 31 -9.11 -0.17 -28.82
N LYS A 32 -8.23 -1.14 -28.59
CA LYS A 32 -8.70 -2.50 -28.32
C LYS A 32 -9.47 -2.46 -27.01
N THR A 33 -10.79 -2.54 -27.11
CA THR A 33 -11.71 -2.76 -26.00
C THR A 33 -11.20 -4.00 -25.24
N PRO A 34 -11.15 -3.98 -23.89
CA PRO A 34 -10.86 -5.18 -23.13
C PRO A 34 -11.82 -6.31 -23.56
N GLU A 35 -11.31 -7.53 -23.63
CA GLU A 35 -12.12 -8.72 -23.94
C GLU A 35 -13.35 -8.78 -23.01
N PRO A 36 -14.51 -9.28 -23.50
CA PRO A 36 -15.70 -9.35 -22.68
C PRO A 36 -15.42 -10.19 -21.44
N GLN A 37 -15.68 -9.62 -20.27
CA GLN A 37 -15.70 -10.37 -19.02
C GLN A 37 -16.69 -11.53 -19.20
N GLY A 38 -16.24 -12.76 -18.93
CA GLY A 38 -17.12 -13.93 -18.85
C GLY A 38 -18.17 -13.74 -17.76
N ASP A 39 -19.00 -14.76 -17.53
CA ASP A 39 -20.19 -14.80 -16.64
C ASP A 39 -20.00 -14.36 -15.16
N THR A 40 -18.85 -13.78 -14.78
CA THR A 40 -18.62 -13.17 -13.47
C THR A 40 -19.35 -11.84 -13.35
N ARG A 41 -20.40 -11.79 -12.51
CA ARG A 41 -21.22 -10.59 -12.24
C ARG A 41 -20.54 -9.61 -11.25
N LEU A 42 -19.22 -9.54 -11.26
CA LEU A 42 -18.46 -8.62 -10.41
C LEU A 42 -18.44 -7.24 -11.05
N SER A 43 -19.09 -6.26 -10.41
CA SER A 43 -18.93 -4.85 -10.79
C SER A 43 -17.45 -4.47 -10.79
N GLY A 44 -17.02 -3.56 -11.66
CA GLY A 44 -15.72 -2.88 -11.66
C GLY A 44 -15.70 -1.57 -10.85
N LEU A 45 -14.56 -0.88 -10.79
CA LEU A 45 -14.46 0.50 -10.27
C LEU A 45 -14.09 1.44 -11.42
N ARG A 46 -14.78 2.56 -11.53
CA ARG A 46 -14.51 3.58 -12.54
C ARG A 46 -13.18 4.27 -12.21
N ASN A 47 -12.31 4.37 -13.21
CA ASN A 47 -11.09 5.17 -13.09
C ASN A 47 -11.45 6.65 -13.29
N GLN A 48 -11.13 7.49 -12.30
CA GLN A 48 -11.47 8.91 -12.26
C GLN A 48 -10.33 9.81 -12.72
N GLY A 49 -9.30 9.22 -13.34
CA GLY A 49 -8.04 9.89 -13.67
C GLY A 49 -7.04 9.68 -12.55
N GLY A 50 -5.91 9.02 -12.84
CA GLY A 50 -4.87 8.71 -11.84
C GLY A 50 -5.24 7.68 -10.76
N THR A 51 -6.52 7.37 -10.53
CA THR A 51 -6.97 6.53 -9.39
C THR A 51 -6.84 5.01 -9.60
N CYS A 52 -6.19 4.54 -10.65
CA CYS A 52 -6.10 3.10 -10.96
C CYS A 52 -5.37 2.27 -9.87
N TYR A 53 -4.37 2.84 -9.19
CA TYR A 53 -3.71 2.17 -8.07
C TYR A 53 -4.68 2.04 -6.88
N LEU A 54 -5.41 3.12 -6.55
CA LEU A 54 -6.39 3.15 -5.47
C LEU A 54 -7.49 2.13 -5.74
N ASN A 55 -7.99 2.05 -6.97
CA ASN A 55 -8.99 1.07 -7.36
C ASN A 55 -8.48 -0.37 -7.19
N SER A 56 -7.20 -0.62 -7.47
CA SER A 56 -6.57 -1.93 -7.29
C SER A 56 -6.43 -2.29 -5.80
N LEU A 57 -6.11 -1.31 -4.97
CA LEU A 57 -6.03 -1.46 -3.51
C LEU A 57 -7.42 -1.68 -2.89
N LEU A 58 -8.42 -0.86 -3.24
CA LEU A 58 -9.80 -0.99 -2.77
C LEU A 58 -10.39 -2.36 -3.12
N ARG A 59 -10.04 -2.88 -4.31
CA ARG A 59 -10.41 -4.25 -4.69
C ARG A 59 -9.75 -5.29 -3.81
N THR A 60 -8.46 -5.16 -3.58
CA THR A 60 -7.73 -6.09 -2.71
C THR A 60 -8.36 -6.13 -1.31
N LEU A 61 -8.63 -4.96 -0.72
CA LEU A 61 -9.32 -4.84 0.58
C LEU A 61 -10.74 -5.41 0.56
N PHE A 62 -11.49 -5.24 -0.53
CA PHE A 62 -12.85 -5.76 -0.67
C PHE A 62 -12.92 -7.29 -0.67
N PHE A 63 -11.94 -7.92 -1.31
CA PHE A 63 -11.83 -9.38 -1.38
C PHE A 63 -11.19 -9.99 -0.13
N THR A 64 -10.65 -9.19 0.80
CA THR A 64 -10.15 -9.66 2.10
C THR A 64 -11.34 -9.82 3.07
N PRO A 65 -11.81 -11.05 3.36
CA PRO A 65 -13.05 -11.25 4.10
C PRO A 65 -12.99 -10.65 5.51
N GLU A 66 -11.88 -10.85 6.22
CA GLU A 66 -11.68 -10.37 7.59
C GLU A 66 -11.73 -8.85 7.67
N PHE A 67 -11.17 -8.18 6.66
CA PHE A 67 -11.23 -6.72 6.56
C PHE A 67 -12.66 -6.26 6.27
N ARG A 68 -13.33 -6.87 5.29
CA ARG A 68 -14.69 -6.51 4.88
C ARG A 68 -15.70 -6.74 6.01
N GLU A 69 -15.64 -7.88 6.68
CA GLU A 69 -16.52 -8.22 7.80
C GLU A 69 -16.32 -7.28 8.98
N ALA A 70 -15.06 -7.03 9.34
CA ALA A 70 -14.77 -6.13 10.44
C ALA A 70 -15.13 -4.67 10.10
N LEU A 71 -14.98 -4.26 8.85
CA LEU A 71 -15.46 -2.98 8.36
C LEU A 71 -16.98 -2.89 8.51
N PHE A 72 -17.75 -3.91 8.13
CA PHE A 72 -19.22 -3.92 8.30
C PHE A 72 -19.69 -4.05 9.75
N ALA A 73 -18.85 -4.58 10.64
CA ALA A 73 -19.15 -4.65 12.07
C ALA A 73 -19.07 -3.29 12.77
N LEU A 74 -18.43 -2.28 12.16
CA LEU A 74 -18.35 -0.94 12.72
C LEU A 74 -19.74 -0.32 12.87
N GLY A 75 -20.07 0.13 14.08
CA GLY A 75 -21.39 0.68 14.41
C GLY A 75 -21.48 2.21 14.31
N PRO A 76 -22.68 2.79 14.53
CA PRO A 76 -22.88 4.25 14.47
C PRO A 76 -22.06 5.08 15.47
N LYS A 77 -21.54 4.46 16.54
CA LYS A 77 -20.65 5.13 17.51
C LYS A 77 -19.23 5.32 16.98
N GLU A 78 -18.83 4.45 16.07
CA GLU A 78 -17.51 4.32 15.47
C GLU A 78 -17.44 5.04 14.12
N LEU A 79 -18.57 5.06 13.41
CA LEU A 79 -18.76 5.76 12.15
C LEU A 79 -19.15 7.23 12.36
N GLY A 80 -18.84 8.06 11.39
CA GLY A 80 -19.30 9.46 11.36
C GLY A 80 -20.72 9.57 10.84
N SER A 81 -21.27 10.79 10.85
CA SER A 81 -22.50 11.13 10.13
C SER A 81 -22.18 11.91 8.86
N LEU A 82 -22.86 11.61 7.77
CA LEU A 82 -22.76 12.40 6.53
C LEU A 82 -23.40 13.79 6.67
N GLU A 83 -24.14 14.04 7.75
CA GLU A 83 -24.80 15.31 8.04
C GLU A 83 -23.90 16.27 8.85
N GLU A 84 -22.83 15.76 9.48
CA GLU A 84 -21.94 16.51 10.37
C GLU A 84 -20.56 16.77 9.73
N LYS A 85 -20.48 17.07 8.43
CA LYS A 85 -19.21 17.15 7.68
C LYS A 85 -18.21 18.23 8.13
N ASP A 86 -18.64 19.17 8.96
CA ASP A 86 -17.89 20.39 9.29
C ASP A 86 -17.13 20.34 10.64
N THR A 87 -17.21 19.25 11.40
CA THR A 87 -16.38 19.08 12.62
C THR A 87 -15.12 18.25 12.32
N PRO A 88 -13.91 18.66 12.78
CA PRO A 88 -12.68 17.91 12.51
C PRO A 88 -12.74 16.45 12.99
N GLU A 89 -13.45 16.21 14.09
CA GLU A 89 -13.62 14.89 14.72
C GLU A 89 -14.56 13.97 13.92
N SER A 90 -15.45 14.52 13.10
CA SER A 90 -16.36 13.74 12.26
C SER A 90 -15.71 13.31 10.95
N GLN A 91 -14.82 14.14 10.37
CA GLN A 91 -14.20 13.90 9.06
C GLN A 91 -13.42 12.58 9.00
N VAL A 92 -12.65 12.27 10.05
CA VAL A 92 -11.88 11.02 10.14
C VAL A 92 -12.79 9.78 10.11
N ARG A 93 -14.00 9.90 10.65
CA ARG A 93 -14.98 8.79 10.72
C ARG A 93 -15.83 8.66 9.46
N ILE A 94 -15.71 9.59 8.50
CA ILE A 94 -16.38 9.52 7.20
C ILE A 94 -15.69 8.48 6.31
N ILE A 95 -14.37 8.30 6.40
CA ILE A 95 -13.64 7.33 5.56
C ILE A 95 -14.18 5.90 5.75
N PRO A 96 -14.22 5.32 6.97
CA PRO A 96 -14.78 3.98 7.15
C PRO A 96 -16.23 3.86 6.67
N LEU A 97 -17.04 4.91 6.86
CA LEU A 97 -18.42 4.96 6.38
C LEU A 97 -18.51 4.93 4.85
N GLN A 98 -17.66 5.68 4.15
CA GLN A 98 -17.64 5.69 2.69
C GLN A 98 -17.10 4.37 2.12
N LEU A 99 -16.12 3.76 2.79
CA LEU A 99 -15.67 2.40 2.47
C LEU A 99 -16.82 1.38 2.63
N GLN A 100 -17.57 1.43 3.73
CA GLN A 100 -18.74 0.57 3.93
C GLN A 100 -19.76 0.74 2.81
N ARG A 101 -20.09 1.99 2.45
CA ARG A 101 -21.03 2.29 1.35
C ARG A 101 -20.52 1.71 0.03
N LEU A 102 -19.25 1.89 -0.30
CA LEU A 102 -18.66 1.36 -1.53
C LEU A 102 -18.69 -0.17 -1.54
N PHE A 103 -18.33 -0.84 -0.45
CA PHE A 103 -18.31 -2.30 -0.37
C PHE A 103 -19.71 -2.90 -0.41
N ALA A 104 -20.70 -2.26 0.24
CA ALA A 104 -22.09 -2.67 0.14
C ALA A 104 -22.60 -2.55 -1.31
N GLN A 105 -22.25 -1.46 -2.00
CA GLN A 105 -22.60 -1.30 -3.41
C GLN A 105 -21.94 -2.36 -4.30
N LEU A 106 -20.68 -2.73 -4.03
CA LEU A 106 -19.97 -3.78 -4.77
C LEU A 106 -20.60 -5.17 -4.61
N LEU A 107 -21.21 -5.44 -3.46
CA LEU A 107 -21.92 -6.71 -3.19
C LEU A 107 -23.34 -6.73 -3.76
N LEU A 108 -24.04 -5.61 -3.71
CA LEU A 108 -25.50 -5.58 -3.90
C LEU A 108 -25.94 -5.03 -5.25
N LEU A 109 -25.13 -4.17 -5.89
CA LEU A 109 -25.53 -3.53 -7.15
C LEU A 109 -25.04 -4.34 -8.34
N ASP A 110 -25.95 -4.57 -9.29
CA ASP A 110 -25.61 -5.13 -10.59
C ASP A 110 -25.25 -4.01 -11.57
N GLN A 111 -24.03 -3.49 -11.45
CA GLN A 111 -23.51 -2.46 -12.35
C GLN A 111 -22.18 -2.88 -12.96
N GLN A 112 -21.90 -2.44 -14.18
CA GLN A 112 -20.60 -2.71 -14.81
C GLN A 112 -19.43 -2.06 -14.04
N ALA A 113 -19.61 -0.84 -13.52
CA ALA A 113 -18.59 -0.15 -12.75
C ALA A 113 -19.16 0.93 -11.83
N LEU A 114 -18.73 0.91 -10.56
CA LEU A 114 -19.09 1.87 -9.52
C LEU A 114 -18.12 3.05 -9.45
N SER A 115 -18.60 4.20 -8.97
CA SER A 115 -17.78 5.39 -8.75
C SER A 115 -17.10 5.34 -7.37
N THR A 116 -15.86 5.82 -7.28
CA THR A 116 -15.13 6.00 -6.02
C THR A 116 -15.16 7.45 -5.51
N THR A 117 -15.98 8.32 -6.11
CA THR A 117 -15.95 9.79 -5.90
C THR A 117 -16.17 10.15 -4.44
N ASP A 118 -17.26 9.64 -3.85
CA ASP A 118 -17.65 9.91 -2.47
C ASP A 118 -16.55 9.52 -1.46
N LEU A 119 -15.83 8.44 -1.77
CA LEU A 119 -14.73 7.97 -0.94
C LEU A 119 -13.49 8.86 -1.13
N THR A 120 -13.11 9.14 -2.38
CA THR A 120 -11.94 9.99 -2.64
C THR A 120 -12.12 11.39 -2.10
N GLU A 121 -13.31 11.97 -2.15
CA GLU A 121 -13.60 13.27 -1.54
C GLU A 121 -13.43 13.25 -0.02
N SER A 122 -13.73 12.12 0.63
CA SER A 122 -13.60 11.99 2.09
C SER A 122 -12.16 11.93 2.60
N PHE A 123 -11.18 11.67 1.74
CA PHE A 123 -9.77 11.69 2.14
C PHE A 123 -9.25 13.11 2.40
N GLY A 124 -9.99 14.15 2.01
CA GLY A 124 -9.60 15.52 2.32
C GLY A 124 -8.22 15.87 1.78
N TRP A 125 -7.95 15.59 0.49
CA TRP A 125 -6.68 15.85 -0.20
C TRP A 125 -6.14 17.29 -0.05
N ASN A 126 -6.97 18.22 0.41
CA ASN A 126 -6.64 19.62 0.63
C ASN A 126 -6.33 19.96 2.10
N SER A 127 -6.43 18.99 3.01
CA SER A 127 -6.15 19.11 4.44
C SER A 127 -5.05 18.13 4.81
N SER A 128 -3.96 18.65 5.35
CA SER A 128 -2.69 17.96 5.59
C SER A 128 -2.75 16.76 6.53
N GLU A 129 -3.89 16.41 7.12
CA GLU A 129 -3.97 15.34 8.12
C GLU A 129 -5.28 14.58 8.03
N CYS A 130 -5.31 13.55 7.19
CA CYS A 130 -6.31 12.49 7.31
C CYS A 130 -5.72 11.34 8.14
N SER A 131 -5.57 11.58 9.44
CA SER A 131 -5.08 10.56 10.37
C SER A 131 -6.24 9.75 10.91
N LEU A 132 -6.23 8.42 10.72
CA LEU A 132 -7.20 7.51 11.33
C LEU A 132 -6.94 7.32 12.84
N GLU A 133 -5.86 7.88 13.38
CA GLU A 133 -5.46 7.70 14.78
C GLU A 133 -6.58 8.05 15.77
N GLY A 134 -6.75 7.19 16.77
CA GLY A 134 -7.81 7.35 17.77
C GLY A 134 -9.22 6.94 17.31
N THR A 135 -9.37 6.38 16.11
CA THR A 135 -10.64 5.80 15.64
C THR A 135 -10.59 4.27 15.67
N SER A 136 -11.77 3.64 15.71
CA SER A 136 -11.90 2.19 15.55
C SER A 136 -11.38 1.68 14.20
N GLY A 137 -11.33 2.56 13.18
CA GLY A 137 -10.69 2.27 11.90
C GLY A 137 -9.19 2.02 12.03
N HIS A 138 -8.50 2.76 12.90
CA HIS A 138 -7.08 2.52 13.22
C HIS A 138 -6.87 1.20 13.93
N ASP A 139 -7.73 0.89 14.92
CA ASP A 139 -7.65 -0.37 15.65
C ASP A 139 -7.91 -1.58 14.74
N LEU A 140 -8.83 -1.45 13.78
CA LEU A 140 -9.06 -2.43 12.73
C LEU A 140 -7.80 -2.68 11.88
N ILE A 141 -7.18 -1.61 11.37
CA ILE A 141 -5.98 -1.72 10.53
C ILE A 141 -4.83 -2.34 11.32
N LYS A 142 -4.60 -1.87 12.55
CA LYS A 142 -3.58 -2.43 13.42
C LYS A 142 -3.83 -3.93 13.69
N ARG A 143 -5.05 -4.31 14.03
CA ARG A 143 -5.36 -5.72 14.31
C ARG A 143 -5.05 -6.67 13.13
N LEU A 144 -5.20 -6.20 11.89
CA LEU A 144 -5.06 -7.05 10.70
C LEU A 144 -3.65 -7.00 10.08
N TYR A 145 -2.99 -5.86 10.12
CA TYR A 145 -1.75 -5.62 9.34
C TYR A 145 -0.54 -5.23 10.19
N HIS A 146 -0.70 -5.00 11.49
CA HIS A 146 0.40 -4.63 12.38
C HIS A 146 1.40 -5.77 12.53
N GLY A 147 2.67 -5.45 12.33
CA GLY A 147 3.80 -6.24 12.80
C GLY A 147 4.81 -5.36 13.52
N THR A 148 5.78 -6.00 14.17
CA THR A 148 6.88 -5.30 14.85
C THR A 148 8.20 -5.90 14.38
N ILE A 149 9.15 -5.03 14.05
CA ILE A 149 10.53 -5.38 13.73
C ILE A 149 11.46 -4.91 14.85
N VAL A 150 12.54 -5.66 15.08
CA VAL A 150 13.57 -5.31 16.06
C VAL A 150 14.88 -5.04 15.32
N ASN A 151 15.32 -3.78 15.35
CA ASN A 151 16.60 -3.36 14.81
C ASN A 151 17.66 -3.43 15.91
N CYS A 152 18.69 -4.24 15.71
CA CYS A 152 19.80 -4.41 16.64
C CYS A 152 21.09 -3.84 16.06
N ILE A 153 21.76 -2.96 16.80
CA ILE A 153 23.03 -2.35 16.40
C ILE A 153 24.07 -2.65 17.47
N GLN A 154 25.13 -3.36 17.09
CA GLN A 154 26.27 -3.66 17.96
C GLN A 154 27.48 -2.78 17.63
N CYS A 155 27.99 -2.07 18.63
CA CYS A 155 29.22 -1.30 18.48
C CYS A 155 30.45 -2.22 18.49
N LYS A 156 31.26 -2.17 17.41
CA LYS A 156 32.49 -2.97 17.33
C LYS A 156 33.62 -2.48 18.26
N GLU A 157 33.60 -1.22 18.72
CA GLU A 157 34.63 -0.68 19.63
C GLU A 157 34.41 -1.14 21.09
N CYS A 158 33.19 -0.99 21.62
CA CYS A 158 32.89 -1.22 23.04
C CYS A 158 31.98 -2.43 23.30
N GLY A 159 31.42 -3.05 22.27
CA GLY A 159 30.50 -4.18 22.39
C GLY A 159 29.09 -3.81 22.84
N TYR A 160 28.77 -2.52 23.04
CA TYR A 160 27.43 -2.07 23.42
C TYR A 160 26.41 -2.43 22.33
N ILE A 161 25.28 -3.02 22.73
CA ILE A 161 24.17 -3.37 21.86
C ILE A 161 23.03 -2.39 22.11
N SER A 162 22.54 -1.76 21.05
CA SER A 162 21.33 -0.95 21.05
C SER A 162 20.24 -1.69 20.30
N GLU A 163 19.08 -1.84 20.92
CA GLU A 163 17.90 -2.42 20.29
C GLU A 163 16.81 -1.36 20.17
N ARG A 164 16.14 -1.34 19.02
CA ARG A 164 14.98 -0.48 18.77
C ARG A 164 13.88 -1.30 18.12
N GLN A 165 12.69 -1.22 18.71
CA GLN A 165 11.49 -1.81 18.12
C GLN A 165 10.77 -0.77 17.27
N GLU A 166 10.33 -1.17 16.09
CA GLU A 166 9.58 -0.35 15.16
C GLU A 166 8.36 -1.12 14.67
N ASP A 167 7.20 -0.46 14.61
CA ASP A 167 5.98 -1.06 14.11
C ASP A 167 5.87 -0.85 12.59
N PHE A 168 5.28 -1.82 11.89
CA PHE A 168 5.05 -1.75 10.46
C PHE A 168 3.64 -2.22 10.09
N LEU A 169 3.14 -1.73 8.96
CA LEU A 169 1.92 -2.22 8.31
C LEU A 169 2.22 -2.96 6.99
N ASP A 170 3.42 -2.76 6.46
CA ASP A 170 3.95 -3.42 5.28
C ASP A 170 5.47 -3.63 5.42
N LEU A 171 6.01 -4.58 4.66
CA LEU A 171 7.45 -4.85 4.59
C LEU A 171 7.97 -4.37 3.23
N THR A 172 8.86 -3.40 3.26
CA THR A 172 9.56 -2.92 2.06
C THR A 172 10.77 -3.80 1.77
N VAL A 173 10.89 -4.27 0.53
CA VAL A 173 11.96 -5.20 0.11
C VAL A 173 12.79 -4.64 -1.04
N ALA A 174 14.10 -4.91 -1.02
CA ALA A 174 15.00 -4.56 -2.12
C ALA A 174 14.73 -5.41 -3.36
N VAL A 175 14.46 -4.77 -4.51
CA VAL A 175 14.24 -5.45 -5.80
C VAL A 175 15.45 -5.32 -6.72
N LYS A 176 16.11 -4.16 -6.70
CA LYS A 176 17.27 -3.91 -7.56
C LYS A 176 18.44 -4.79 -7.12
N GLY A 177 18.97 -5.57 -8.07
CA GLY A 177 20.08 -6.49 -7.80
C GLY A 177 19.69 -7.78 -7.08
N VAL A 178 18.40 -7.98 -6.77
CA VAL A 178 17.91 -9.16 -6.05
C VAL A 178 16.78 -9.83 -6.85
N GLY A 179 16.91 -11.13 -7.14
CA GLY A 179 16.01 -11.82 -8.08
C GLY A 179 14.74 -12.44 -7.46
N SER A 180 14.61 -12.46 -6.13
CA SER A 180 13.47 -13.11 -5.47
C SER A 180 13.11 -12.52 -4.11
N LEU A 181 11.84 -12.68 -3.72
CA LEU A 181 11.32 -12.26 -2.41
C LEU A 181 12.08 -12.87 -1.24
N ALA A 182 12.37 -14.16 -1.30
CA ALA A 182 13.13 -14.82 -0.24
C ALA A 182 14.53 -14.19 -0.07
N ASN A 183 15.23 -13.92 -1.18
CA ASN A 183 16.55 -13.29 -1.12
C ASN A 183 16.46 -11.85 -0.61
N SER A 184 15.43 -11.09 -1.02
CA SER A 184 15.25 -9.73 -0.54
C SER A 184 14.94 -9.67 0.95
N LEU A 185 14.14 -10.62 1.46
CA LEU A 185 13.88 -10.73 2.89
C LEU A 185 15.17 -11.09 3.65
N CYS A 186 15.97 -12.02 3.14
CA CYS A 186 17.27 -12.35 3.73
C CYS A 186 18.19 -11.13 3.77
N SER A 187 18.40 -10.47 2.65
CA SER A 187 19.35 -9.35 2.56
C SER A 187 18.93 -8.14 3.39
N MET A 188 17.62 -7.91 3.55
CA MET A 188 17.09 -6.75 4.27
C MET A 188 16.91 -7.00 5.77
N TYR A 189 16.58 -8.22 6.17
CA TYR A 189 16.09 -8.50 7.54
C TYR A 189 16.92 -9.55 8.30
N LEU A 190 17.86 -10.24 7.65
CA LEU A 190 18.73 -11.22 8.30
C LEU A 190 20.22 -10.90 8.18
N GLU A 191 20.63 -10.38 7.02
CA GLU A 191 22.04 -10.07 6.79
C GLU A 191 22.48 -8.85 7.60
N GLU A 192 23.65 -8.95 8.23
CA GLU A 192 24.24 -7.85 8.99
C GLU A 192 24.78 -6.76 8.07
N GLU A 193 24.16 -5.58 8.12
CA GLU A 193 24.71 -4.40 7.47
C GLU A 193 25.94 -3.89 8.22
N HIS A 194 26.99 -3.61 7.46
CA HIS A 194 28.24 -3.10 7.99
C HIS A 194 28.31 -1.58 7.79
N PHE A 195 28.22 -0.83 8.88
CA PHE A 195 28.41 0.61 8.85
C PHE A 195 29.90 0.95 8.70
N ASP A 196 30.29 1.49 7.55
CA ASP A 196 31.65 1.98 7.26
C ASP A 196 31.66 3.37 6.60
N GLY A 197 32.84 3.99 6.59
CA GLY A 197 33.07 5.32 6.01
C GLY A 197 32.05 6.36 6.44
N ASP A 198 31.26 6.81 5.47
CA ASP A 198 30.30 7.90 5.61
C ASP A 198 28.96 7.48 6.26
N ASN A 199 28.76 6.18 6.52
CA ASN A 199 27.54 5.62 7.16
C ASN A 199 27.76 5.28 8.65
N TRP A 200 28.74 5.87 9.34
CA TRP A 200 29.04 5.52 10.73
C TRP A 200 27.91 5.84 11.72
N TYR A 201 27.50 4.84 12.49
CA TYR A 201 26.49 4.96 13.55
C TYR A 201 27.06 5.61 14.83
N ARG A 202 26.32 6.54 15.44
CA ARG A 202 26.65 7.04 16.79
C ARG A 202 26.25 6.03 17.85
N CYS A 203 27.26 5.41 18.45
CA CYS A 203 27.06 4.67 19.69
C CYS A 203 26.67 5.61 20.85
N GLY A 204 25.52 5.36 21.48
CA GLY A 204 25.05 6.10 22.66
C GLY A 204 25.97 6.02 23.88
N SER A 205 26.83 4.98 23.95
CA SER A 205 27.83 4.82 25.01
C SER A 205 29.13 5.58 24.70
N CYS A 206 29.58 5.60 23.45
CA CYS A 206 30.86 6.24 23.06
C CYS A 206 30.70 7.70 22.61
N ALA A 207 29.48 8.18 22.39
CA ALA A 207 29.09 9.55 22.05
C ALA A 207 29.74 10.18 20.80
N LYS A 208 30.49 9.43 19.98
CA LYS A 208 31.07 9.91 18.70
C LYS A 208 30.00 10.02 17.60
N PHE A 209 30.00 11.12 16.83
CA PHE A 209 29.07 11.43 15.73
C PHE A 209 29.84 11.72 14.43
N ASN A 210 29.22 11.46 13.26
CA ASN A 210 28.78 12.52 12.33
C ASN A 210 27.97 11.98 11.12
N PHE A 211 26.99 12.78 10.69
CA PHE A 211 26.08 12.64 9.52
C PHE A 211 26.59 13.52 8.35
N ASP A 212 26.13 13.51 7.08
CA ASP A 212 25.09 12.80 6.33
C ASP A 212 25.46 12.81 4.81
N PHE A 213 24.90 11.90 4.01
CA PHE A 213 25.01 11.90 2.54
C PHE A 213 23.78 12.50 1.87
N VAL A 214 23.97 13.48 1.00
CA VAL A 214 22.93 13.95 0.07
C VAL A 214 22.86 12.98 -1.10
N VAL A 215 21.96 12.00 -1.06
CA VAL A 215 21.62 11.20 -2.24
C VAL A 215 20.60 11.98 -3.07
N LYS A 216 21.01 12.42 -4.26
CA LYS A 216 20.05 12.80 -5.31
C LYS A 216 19.29 11.53 -5.71
N CYS A 217 18.11 11.32 -5.13
CA CYS A 217 17.23 10.24 -5.53
C CYS A 217 16.53 10.60 -6.84
N GLU A 218 17.02 10.05 -7.95
CA GLU A 218 16.26 10.04 -9.20
C GLU A 218 15.25 8.89 -9.19
N ARG A 219 13.97 9.18 -9.47
CA ARG A 219 12.91 8.17 -9.55
C ARG A 219 13.20 7.23 -10.71
N TYR A 220 13.34 5.93 -10.43
CA TYR A 220 13.51 4.90 -11.45
C TYR A 220 12.48 3.79 -11.27
N LYS A 221 12.23 3.04 -12.36
CA LYS A 221 11.41 1.83 -12.31
C LYS A 221 12.29 0.62 -12.61
N GLU A 222 12.43 -0.25 -11.61
CA GLU A 222 13.08 -1.54 -11.80
C GLU A 222 12.17 -2.45 -12.62
N THR A 223 12.71 -3.03 -13.70
CA THR A 223 11.96 -3.90 -14.62
C THR A 223 12.63 -5.25 -14.82
N SER A 224 13.73 -5.51 -14.11
CA SER A 224 14.34 -6.84 -14.07
C SER A 224 13.38 -7.88 -13.52
N ARG A 225 13.63 -9.13 -13.92
CA ARG A 225 12.80 -10.26 -13.51
C ARG A 225 12.92 -10.45 -12.01
N TYR A 226 11.78 -10.40 -11.33
CA TYR A 226 11.65 -10.67 -9.91
C TYR A 226 10.68 -11.84 -9.69
N THR A 227 10.97 -12.69 -8.71
CA THR A 227 10.17 -13.88 -8.43
C THR A 227 9.66 -13.90 -7.00
N PHE A 228 8.44 -14.37 -6.81
CA PHE A 228 7.82 -14.55 -5.50
C PHE A 228 7.05 -15.86 -5.50
N PRO A 229 7.05 -16.61 -4.39
CA PRO A 229 6.36 -17.88 -4.31
C PRO A 229 4.85 -17.68 -4.10
N THR A 230 4.05 -18.69 -4.43
CA THR A 230 2.62 -18.72 -4.08
C THR A 230 2.39 -19.05 -2.60
N ARG A 231 3.38 -19.65 -1.93
CA ARG A 231 3.39 -19.93 -0.50
C ARG A 231 4.72 -19.50 0.09
N LEU A 232 4.69 -18.70 1.15
CA LEU A 232 5.86 -18.16 1.83
C LEU A 232 5.86 -18.64 3.28
N ILE A 233 6.99 -19.15 3.77
CA ILE A 233 7.17 -19.47 5.19
C ILE A 233 8.05 -18.38 5.79
N ILE A 234 7.48 -17.56 6.68
CA ILE A 234 8.19 -16.41 7.25
C ILE A 234 9.00 -16.76 8.51
N ARG A 235 8.82 -17.98 9.06
CA ARG A 235 9.48 -18.42 10.29
C ARG A 235 10.99 -18.12 10.35
N PRO A 236 11.80 -18.32 9.28
CA PRO A 236 13.24 -18.03 9.32
C PRO A 236 13.59 -16.56 9.60
N PHE A 237 12.63 -15.64 9.42
CA PHE A 237 12.79 -14.20 9.59
C PHE A 237 12.22 -13.69 10.92
N CYS A 238 11.67 -14.58 11.77
CA CYS A 238 11.09 -14.21 13.06
C CYS A 238 12.06 -14.55 14.20
N GLU A 239 12.13 -13.72 15.24
CA GLU A 239 12.91 -14.02 16.45
C GLU A 239 12.37 -15.25 17.20
N GLN A 240 11.04 -15.44 17.20
CA GLN A 240 10.38 -16.54 17.88
C GLN A 240 10.11 -17.69 16.90
N HIS A 241 10.54 -18.91 17.28
CA HIS A 241 10.34 -20.14 16.49
C HIS A 241 9.58 -21.24 17.24
N ASN A 242 8.81 -20.87 18.25
CA ASN A 242 8.23 -21.83 19.19
C ASN A 242 6.92 -22.48 18.70
N LEU A 243 6.39 -22.03 17.56
CA LEU A 243 5.14 -22.52 16.97
C LEU A 243 5.42 -23.35 15.71
N GLU A 244 4.42 -24.12 15.30
CA GLU A 244 4.49 -24.93 14.07
C GLU A 244 4.64 -24.07 12.82
N ASP A 245 5.28 -24.62 11.78
CA ASP A 245 5.48 -23.96 10.47
C ASP A 245 4.17 -23.50 9.82
N SER A 246 3.05 -24.16 10.15
CA SER A 246 1.71 -23.80 9.69
C SER A 246 1.29 -22.39 10.10
N VAL A 247 1.72 -21.93 11.29
CA VAL A 247 1.40 -20.60 11.81
C VAL A 247 2.15 -19.50 11.06
N TYR A 248 3.33 -19.81 10.53
CA TYR A 248 4.17 -18.88 9.79
C TYR A 248 4.01 -18.98 8.27
N ALA A 249 3.04 -19.78 7.81
CA ALA A 249 2.77 -20.00 6.40
C ALA A 249 1.80 -18.93 5.87
N TYR A 250 2.25 -18.19 4.87
CA TYR A 250 1.45 -17.22 4.13
C TYR A 250 1.15 -17.76 2.73
N GLU A 251 -0.07 -17.53 2.27
CA GLU A 251 -0.50 -17.82 0.90
C GLU A 251 -0.62 -16.51 0.10
N LEU A 252 -0.21 -16.56 -1.16
CA LEU A 252 -0.28 -15.41 -2.05
C LEU A 252 -1.75 -15.07 -2.35
N PHE A 253 -2.22 -13.98 -1.77
CA PHE A 253 -3.61 -13.55 -1.90
C PHE A 253 -3.87 -12.58 -3.07
N SER A 254 -2.99 -11.60 -3.25
CA SER A 254 -3.16 -10.55 -4.28
C SER A 254 -1.82 -10.11 -4.86
N VAL A 255 -1.83 -9.73 -6.15
CA VAL A 255 -0.70 -9.14 -6.87
C VAL A 255 -1.16 -7.86 -7.56
N ILE A 256 -0.69 -6.71 -7.09
CA ILE A 256 -0.92 -5.42 -7.74
C ILE A 256 0.22 -5.16 -8.74
N ILE A 257 -0.14 -5.01 -10.02
CA ILE A 257 0.81 -4.81 -11.12
C ILE A 257 0.67 -3.40 -11.68
N HIS A 258 1.78 -2.67 -11.64
CA HIS A 258 1.93 -1.37 -12.29
C HIS A 258 2.62 -1.50 -13.67
N LYS A 259 1.93 -1.12 -14.73
CA LYS A 259 2.45 -1.03 -16.11
C LYS A 259 2.73 0.43 -16.47
N GLY A 260 3.90 0.77 -17.00
CA GLY A 260 4.29 2.17 -17.27
C GLY A 260 5.68 2.51 -16.74
N GLY A 261 6.00 3.80 -16.65
CA GLY A 261 7.27 4.32 -16.12
C GLY A 261 7.13 4.89 -14.70
N CYS A 262 8.19 5.48 -14.15
CA CYS A 262 8.19 6.06 -12.79
C CYS A 262 7.33 7.32 -12.63
N TYR A 263 7.00 8.01 -13.72
CA TYR A 263 6.18 9.22 -13.73
C TYR A 263 4.72 8.98 -14.16
N GLY A 264 4.37 7.74 -14.50
CA GLY A 264 3.02 7.45 -14.95
C GLY A 264 2.84 6.05 -15.50
N GLY A 265 1.63 5.53 -15.32
CA GLY A 265 1.27 4.21 -15.76
C GLY A 265 -0.15 3.82 -15.35
N HIS A 266 -0.41 2.53 -15.39
CA HIS A 266 -1.70 1.92 -15.10
C HIS A 266 -1.53 0.71 -14.19
N SER A 267 -2.30 0.68 -13.11
CA SER A 267 -2.30 -0.40 -12.13
C SER A 267 -3.54 -1.29 -12.31
N HIS A 268 -3.35 -2.59 -12.10
CA HIS A 268 -4.40 -3.60 -12.02
C HIS A 268 -4.00 -4.65 -11.00
N ALA A 269 -4.95 -5.39 -10.43
CA ALA A 269 -4.69 -6.43 -9.44
C ALA A 269 -5.22 -7.80 -9.91
N TYR A 270 -4.47 -8.84 -9.59
CA TYR A 270 -4.96 -10.22 -9.57
C TYR A 270 -5.22 -10.59 -8.13
N ILE A 271 -6.41 -11.08 -7.80
CA ILE A 271 -6.84 -11.34 -6.43
C ILE A 271 -7.48 -12.72 -6.38
N GLN A 272 -7.17 -13.49 -5.35
CA GLN A 272 -7.81 -14.76 -5.07
C GLN A 272 -9.21 -14.50 -4.49
N ASP A 273 -10.25 -15.00 -5.17
CA ASP A 273 -11.63 -14.89 -4.73
C ASP A 273 -11.96 -16.01 -3.73
N VAL A 274 -11.61 -15.80 -2.46
CA VAL A 274 -11.77 -16.79 -1.38
C VAL A 274 -13.24 -17.11 -1.11
N ASP A 275 -14.13 -16.13 -1.26
CA ASP A 275 -15.56 -16.28 -0.99
C ASP A 275 -16.37 -16.70 -2.24
N GLU A 276 -15.71 -16.87 -3.38
CA GLU A 276 -16.35 -17.16 -4.67
C GLU A 276 -17.43 -16.10 -5.04
N LEU A 277 -17.20 -14.83 -4.71
CA LEU A 277 -18.15 -13.73 -5.00
C LEU A 277 -18.48 -13.63 -6.48
N GLY A 278 -17.57 -14.06 -7.36
CA GLY A 278 -17.76 -14.12 -8.80
C GLY A 278 -18.71 -15.22 -9.29
N HIS A 279 -19.08 -16.19 -8.45
CA HIS A 279 -19.89 -17.35 -8.81
C HIS A 279 -21.19 -17.43 -8.00
N TRP A 280 -22.30 -16.96 -8.58
CA TRP A 280 -23.64 -17.18 -8.02
C TRP A 280 -24.23 -18.49 -8.54
N GLY A 281 -23.96 -19.60 -7.86
CA GLY A 281 -24.71 -20.85 -7.98
C GLY A 281 -25.61 -21.04 -6.76
N LEU A 282 -26.83 -21.58 -6.95
CA LEU A 282 -27.67 -22.03 -5.83
C LEU A 282 -26.88 -23.09 -5.03
N LYS A 283 -26.40 -22.74 -3.84
CA LYS A 283 -25.98 -23.72 -2.83
C LYS A 283 -27.20 -24.46 -2.29
#